data_AF-A0A1H8EQI9-F1
#
_entry.id   AF-A0A1H8EQI9-F1
#
_cell.length_a   1.000
_cell.length_b   1.000
_cell.length_c   1.000
_cell.angle_alpha   90.00
_cell.angle_beta   90.00
_cell.angle_gamma   90.00
#
_symmetry.space_group_name_H-M   'P 1'
#
loop_
_entity.id
_entity.type
_entity.pdbx_description
1 polymer ?
#
loop_
_entity_poly.entity_id
_entity_poly.type
_entity_poly.pdbx_seq_one_letter_code
_entity_poly.pdbx_strand_id
1 'polypeptide(L)'
;MDVSNRVEVSFQMSGADLERLVVIGGDLDYLISLPKDRLLSHTEVRLGASVLRRLFVDNEFKRVWRTMGASEVAQPTVQATNIDPALNAWPWQWILYAWAGGAKSYGAHHTGFILGSVPKDDHEKYPSVGDFLAANPMPVQGEVMRMTLDDWLKSTSVAIRTNEMGLVRISRASMIKYIANRKGGVHFDPRRDLPNRSSKNKLRDIESSLLDHGLLRVGHLSGPEYEVASIIRAVATSDWAPEIVRTAQSAAPADFHGDPDELKFWTGQREADGTGWATSRFNSTVLGVDQATA
;
A
#
# COMPACT_ATOMS: atom_id res chain seq x y z
N MET A 1 17.79 -11.72 -15.34
CA MET A 1 16.60 -12.01 -16.18
C MET A 1 17.06 -11.95 -17.62
N ASP A 2 16.70 -12.96 -18.41
CA ASP A 2 16.98 -13.03 -19.83
C ASP A 2 16.21 -11.89 -20.53
N VAL A 3 16.92 -10.96 -21.20
CA VAL A 3 16.32 -9.76 -21.81
C VAL A 3 15.56 -10.10 -23.10
N SER A 4 15.59 -11.37 -23.51
CA SER A 4 15.16 -11.86 -24.82
C SER A 4 13.64 -11.91 -25.06
N ASN A 5 12.79 -11.69 -24.05
CA ASN A 5 11.32 -11.66 -24.20
C ASN A 5 10.70 -10.34 -23.75
N ARG A 6 11.09 -9.21 -24.38
CA ARG A 6 10.34 -7.95 -24.24
C ARG A 6 9.15 -7.96 -25.19
N VAL A 7 7.95 -7.85 -24.64
CA VAL A 7 6.73 -7.64 -25.42
C VAL A 7 6.55 -6.13 -25.57
N GLU A 8 6.65 -5.63 -26.80
CA GLU A 8 6.30 -4.24 -27.10
C GLU A 8 4.78 -4.12 -27.21
N VAL A 9 4.21 -3.24 -26.38
CA VAL A 9 2.77 -2.93 -26.40
C VAL A 9 2.63 -1.50 -26.87
N SER A 10 2.10 -1.31 -28.08
CA SER A 10 1.70 0.02 -28.54
C SER A 10 0.31 0.34 -27.99
N PHE A 11 0.14 1.55 -27.48
CA PHE A 11 -1.15 2.01 -26.97
C PHE A 11 -1.37 3.48 -27.34
N GLN A 12 -2.64 3.86 -27.48
CA GLN A 12 -3.06 5.25 -27.64
C GLN A 12 -3.96 5.60 -26.47
N MET A 13 -3.65 6.70 -25.77
CA MET A 13 -4.41 7.17 -24.61
C MET A 13 -5.11 8.48 -24.94
N SER A 14 -6.30 8.66 -24.38
CA SER A 14 -6.94 9.97 -24.36
C SER A 14 -6.12 10.96 -23.52
N GLY A 15 -6.28 12.27 -23.71
CA GLY A 15 -5.58 13.28 -22.91
C GLY A 15 -5.78 13.09 -21.40
N ALA A 16 -7.01 12.82 -20.96
CA ALA A 16 -7.33 12.57 -19.55
C ALA A 16 -6.69 11.28 -19.00
N ASP A 17 -6.57 10.23 -19.83
CA ASP A 17 -5.89 9.00 -19.41
C ASP A 17 -4.37 9.18 -19.36
N LEU A 18 -3.82 10.01 -20.26
CA LEU A 18 -2.41 10.39 -20.26
C LEU A 18 -2.05 11.18 -18.99
N GLU A 19 -2.86 12.18 -18.62
CA GLU A 19 -2.70 12.91 -17.36
C GLU A 19 -2.73 11.95 -16.15
N ARG A 20 -3.67 11.00 -16.15
CA ARG A 20 -3.75 9.98 -15.10
C ARG A 20 -2.50 9.10 -15.06
N LEU A 21 -1.96 8.69 -16.22
CA LEU A 21 -0.70 7.95 -16.29
C LEU A 21 0.45 8.77 -15.69
N VAL A 22 0.54 10.07 -15.99
CA VAL A 22 1.57 10.96 -15.43
C VAL A 22 1.45 11.03 -13.91
N VAL A 23 0.25 11.22 -13.38
CA VAL A 23 0.00 11.24 -11.92
C VAL A 23 0.41 9.92 -11.27
N ILE A 24 0.03 8.79 -11.87
CA ILE A 24 0.37 7.46 -11.36
C ILE A 24 1.87 7.19 -11.45
N GLY A 25 2.52 7.67 -12.51
CA GLY A 25 3.97 7.65 -12.65
C GLY A 25 4.65 8.40 -11.51
N GLY A 26 4.24 9.64 -11.25
CA GLY A 26 4.77 10.44 -10.13
C GLY A 26 4.54 9.78 -8.77
N ASP A 27 3.38 9.15 -8.57
CA ASP A 27 3.07 8.39 -7.36
C ASP A 27 4.00 7.19 -7.14
N LEU A 28 4.25 6.41 -8.20
CA LEU A 28 5.15 5.27 -8.13
C LEU A 28 6.60 5.73 -7.95
N ASP A 29 7.01 6.81 -8.62
CA ASP A 29 8.34 7.41 -8.47
C ASP A 29 8.58 7.89 -7.04
N TYR A 30 7.57 8.54 -6.44
CA TYR A 30 7.59 8.87 -5.01
C TYR A 30 7.82 7.63 -4.14
N LEU A 31 7.06 6.54 -4.33
CA LEU A 31 7.25 5.31 -3.55
C LEU A 31 8.64 4.68 -3.76
N ILE A 32 9.17 4.74 -4.98
CA ILE A 32 10.49 4.20 -5.34
C ILE A 32 11.62 5.02 -4.70
N SER A 33 11.48 6.35 -4.66
CA SER A 33 12.47 7.27 -4.11
C SER A 33 12.61 7.21 -2.58
N LEU A 34 11.65 6.61 -1.87
CA LEU A 34 11.70 6.50 -0.42
C LEU A 34 12.95 5.73 0.08
N PRO A 35 13.63 6.18 1.15
CA PRO A 35 14.98 5.72 1.52
C PRO A 35 15.04 4.24 1.91
N LYS A 36 15.74 3.38 1.16
CA LYS A 36 15.75 1.90 1.34
C LYS A 36 16.66 1.40 2.47
N ASP A 37 17.54 2.27 2.95
CA ASP A 37 18.59 2.04 3.92
C ASP A 37 18.15 2.26 5.38
N ARG A 38 16.89 2.63 5.61
CA ARG A 38 16.33 2.78 6.97
C ARG A 38 14.84 2.48 7.02
N LEU A 39 14.33 2.36 8.25
CA LEU A 39 12.90 2.42 8.51
C LEU A 39 12.36 3.78 8.09
N LEU A 40 11.20 3.76 7.43
CA LEU A 40 10.47 4.97 7.09
C LEU A 40 9.99 5.66 8.37
N SER A 41 9.97 6.99 8.36
CA SER A 41 9.37 7.82 9.39
C SER A 41 7.84 7.70 9.36
N HIS A 42 7.18 8.08 10.47
CA HIS A 42 5.72 8.18 10.52
C HIS A 42 5.14 9.03 9.39
N THR A 43 5.81 10.14 9.03
CA THR A 43 5.37 11.05 7.96
C THR A 43 5.45 10.37 6.60
N GLU A 44 6.58 9.74 6.28
CA GLU A 44 6.77 9.00 5.02
C GLU A 44 5.74 7.87 4.88
N VAL A 45 5.46 7.13 5.96
CA VAL A 45 4.43 6.09 5.97
C VAL A 45 3.04 6.66 5.70
N ARG A 46 2.68 7.79 6.31
CA ARG A 46 1.36 8.43 6.12
C ARG A 46 1.17 8.93 4.69
N LEU A 47 2.18 9.60 4.14
CA LEU A 47 2.18 10.07 2.76
C LEU A 47 2.10 8.89 1.78
N GLY A 48 2.95 7.88 1.98
CA GLY A 48 2.93 6.65 1.19
C GLY A 48 1.59 5.91 1.28
N ALA A 49 0.94 5.86 2.44
CA ALA A 49 -0.38 5.26 2.59
C ALA A 49 -1.45 5.95 1.72
N SER A 50 -1.42 7.28 1.65
CA SER A 50 -2.33 8.06 0.82
C SER A 50 -2.12 7.78 -0.67
N VAL A 51 -0.86 7.68 -1.10
CA VAL A 51 -0.49 7.28 -2.48
C VAL A 51 -0.97 5.86 -2.77
N LEU A 52 -0.64 4.89 -1.91
CA LEU A 52 -1.08 3.49 -2.05
C LEU A 52 -2.61 3.36 -2.11
N ARG A 53 -3.34 4.15 -1.32
CA ARG A 53 -4.80 4.16 -1.36
C ARG A 53 -5.31 4.59 -2.73
N ARG A 54 -4.83 5.72 -3.26
CA ARG A 54 -5.24 6.21 -4.57
C ARG A 54 -4.92 5.19 -5.66
N LEU A 55 -3.69 4.66 -5.67
CA LEU A 55 -3.25 3.67 -6.65
C LEU A 55 -4.11 2.40 -6.61
N PHE A 56 -4.31 1.81 -5.43
CA PHE A 56 -4.79 0.42 -5.34
C PHE A 56 -6.17 0.25 -4.71
N VAL A 57 -6.53 1.07 -3.72
CA VAL A 57 -7.86 0.99 -3.08
C VAL A 57 -8.91 1.70 -3.91
N ASP A 58 -8.56 2.87 -4.46
CA ASP A 58 -9.44 3.66 -5.33
C ASP A 58 -9.34 3.22 -6.81
N ASN A 59 -8.49 2.22 -7.10
CA ASN A 59 -8.30 1.55 -8.39
C ASN A 59 -7.75 2.42 -9.54
N GLU A 60 -7.10 3.54 -9.27
CA GLU A 60 -6.53 4.39 -10.34
C GLU A 60 -5.47 3.64 -11.14
N PHE A 61 -4.62 2.84 -10.49
CA PHE A 61 -3.62 2.01 -11.19
C PHE A 61 -4.25 1.00 -12.13
N LYS A 62 -5.31 0.30 -11.68
CA LYS A 62 -6.01 -0.70 -12.49
C LYS A 62 -6.66 -0.09 -13.73
N ARG A 63 -7.12 1.16 -13.64
CA ARG A 63 -7.68 1.91 -14.78
C ARG A 63 -6.60 2.17 -15.82
N VAL A 64 -5.47 2.78 -15.42
CA VAL A 64 -4.34 3.05 -16.33
C VAL A 64 -3.76 1.76 -16.92
N TRP A 65 -3.58 0.72 -16.10
CA TRP A 65 -3.07 -0.58 -16.57
C TRP A 65 -3.94 -1.19 -17.69
N ARG A 66 -5.26 -1.04 -17.59
CA ARG A 66 -6.19 -1.49 -18.64
C ARG A 66 -6.13 -0.60 -19.87
N THR A 67 -6.10 0.72 -19.70
CA THR A 67 -6.03 1.65 -20.83
C THR A 67 -4.74 1.49 -21.64
N MET A 68 -3.63 1.11 -21.00
CA MET A 68 -2.38 0.78 -21.68
C MET A 68 -2.40 -0.56 -22.43
N GLY A 69 -3.51 -1.32 -22.40
CA GLY A 69 -3.59 -2.68 -22.95
C GLY A 69 -2.81 -3.73 -22.16
N ALA A 70 -2.10 -3.33 -21.09
CA ALA A 70 -1.22 -4.21 -20.33
C ALA A 70 -1.97 -5.36 -19.65
N SER A 71 -3.26 -5.19 -19.34
CA SER A 71 -4.11 -6.26 -18.77
C SER A 71 -4.28 -7.47 -19.69
N GLU A 72 -4.11 -7.30 -21.00
CA GLU A 72 -4.20 -8.39 -21.99
C GLU A 72 -2.90 -9.20 -22.06
N VAL A 73 -1.79 -8.60 -21.63
CA VAL A 73 -0.45 -9.21 -21.69
C VAL A 73 -0.07 -9.84 -20.35
N ALA A 74 -0.22 -9.10 -19.26
CA ALA A 74 0.20 -9.56 -17.94
C ALA A 74 -0.59 -8.89 -16.81
N GLN A 75 -0.88 -9.65 -15.76
CA GLN A 75 -1.35 -9.08 -14.50
C GLN A 75 -0.16 -8.55 -13.70
N PRO A 76 -0.27 -7.36 -13.09
CA PRO A 76 0.78 -6.82 -12.23
C PRO A 76 0.90 -7.71 -10.99
N THR A 77 2.12 -8.17 -10.72
CA THR A 77 2.42 -9.01 -9.56
C THR A 77 3.36 -8.32 -8.60
N VAL A 78 3.26 -8.67 -7.32
CA VAL A 78 4.14 -8.21 -6.24
C VAL A 78 4.72 -9.43 -5.54
N GLN A 79 6.00 -9.37 -5.20
CA GLN A 79 6.63 -10.34 -4.31
C GLN A 79 6.49 -9.86 -2.86
N ALA A 80 5.74 -10.59 -2.05
CA ALA A 80 5.45 -10.20 -0.67
C ALA A 80 5.28 -11.42 0.24
N THR A 81 5.40 -11.20 1.55
CA THR A 81 5.11 -12.22 2.56
C THR A 81 3.61 -12.49 2.62
N ASN A 82 3.23 -13.76 2.49
CA ASN A 82 1.88 -14.25 2.74
C ASN A 82 1.86 -15.10 4.02
N ILE A 83 1.03 -14.68 4.98
CA ILE A 83 0.82 -15.42 6.23
C ILE A 83 -0.44 -16.29 6.20
N ASP A 84 -1.28 -16.19 5.17
CA ASP A 84 -2.51 -16.98 5.07
C ASP A 84 -2.27 -18.49 5.13
N PRO A 85 -1.22 -19.08 4.51
CA PRO A 85 -0.92 -20.50 4.67
C PRO A 85 -0.69 -20.90 6.13
N ALA A 86 0.11 -20.11 6.86
CA ALA A 86 0.36 -20.35 8.28
C ALA A 86 -0.91 -20.15 9.13
N LEU A 87 -1.67 -19.08 8.88
CA LEU A 87 -2.93 -18.81 9.57
C LEU A 87 -4.02 -19.88 9.34
N ASN A 88 -3.96 -20.59 8.21
CA ASN A 88 -4.88 -21.69 7.89
C ASN A 88 -4.42 -23.02 8.49
N ALA A 89 -3.10 -23.19 8.69
CA ALA A 89 -2.54 -24.38 9.31
C ALA A 89 -2.71 -24.39 10.84
N TRP A 90 -2.67 -23.22 11.48
CA TRP A 90 -2.86 -23.09 12.92
C TRP A 90 -4.36 -23.10 13.26
N PRO A 91 -4.80 -23.86 14.28
CA PRO A 91 -6.13 -23.69 14.84
C PRO A 91 -6.35 -22.23 15.26
N TRP A 92 -7.44 -21.62 14.79
CA TRP A 92 -7.66 -20.18 14.98
C TRP A 92 -7.67 -19.77 16.45
N GLN A 93 -8.14 -20.67 17.33
CA GLN A 93 -8.16 -20.45 18.77
C GLN A 93 -6.76 -20.40 19.39
N TRP A 94 -5.73 -20.92 18.71
CA TRP A 94 -4.34 -20.82 19.18
C TRP A 94 -3.72 -19.48 18.80
N ILE A 95 -4.25 -18.76 17.81
CA ILE A 95 -3.66 -17.51 17.33
C ILE A 95 -4.13 -16.37 18.21
N LEU A 96 -3.22 -15.61 18.81
CA LEU A 96 -3.53 -14.37 19.55
C LEU A 96 -3.51 -13.18 18.62
N TYR A 97 -2.39 -13.00 17.93
CA TYR A 97 -2.25 -11.99 16.89
C TYR A 97 -1.18 -12.39 15.88
N ALA A 98 -1.32 -11.90 14.65
CA ALA A 98 -0.40 -12.16 13.55
C ALA A 98 -0.28 -10.95 12.63
N TRP A 99 0.89 -10.79 12.02
CA TRP A 99 1.24 -9.69 11.11
C TRP A 99 2.01 -10.24 9.92
N ALA A 100 1.66 -9.78 8.72
CA ALA A 100 2.30 -10.27 7.51
C ALA A 100 3.71 -9.70 7.33
N GLY A 101 3.89 -8.40 7.60
CA GLY A 101 5.16 -7.70 7.48
C GLY A 101 5.83 -7.95 6.12
N GLY A 102 7.16 -8.10 6.15
CA GLY A 102 7.88 -8.73 5.05
C GLY A 102 8.80 -7.84 4.24
N ALA A 103 8.81 -6.52 4.46
CA ALA A 103 9.88 -5.74 3.86
C ALA A 103 11.17 -5.88 4.66
N LYS A 104 12.22 -6.31 3.96
CA LYS A 104 13.59 -6.14 4.40
C LYS A 104 13.85 -4.63 4.49
N SER A 105 13.81 -4.09 5.70
CA SER A 105 14.35 -2.77 5.99
C SER A 105 15.73 -2.98 6.60
N TYR A 106 16.70 -2.13 6.26
CA TYR A 106 17.91 -2.03 7.06
C TYR A 106 17.49 -1.73 8.51
N GLY A 107 17.83 -2.64 9.44
CA GLY A 107 17.48 -2.56 10.86
C GLY A 107 16.23 -3.31 11.33
N ALA A 108 15.41 -3.90 10.45
CA ALA A 108 14.28 -4.76 10.85
C ALA A 108 14.03 -5.89 9.82
N HIS A 109 14.13 -7.14 10.27
CA HIS A 109 14.10 -8.34 9.43
C HIS A 109 12.94 -9.28 9.76
N HIS A 110 11.72 -8.77 9.89
CA HIS A 110 10.56 -9.60 10.17
C HIS A 110 9.85 -10.01 8.87
N THR A 111 9.93 -11.29 8.52
CA THR A 111 9.15 -11.94 7.45
C THR A 111 7.81 -12.44 7.99
N GLY A 112 7.08 -11.53 8.64
CA GLY A 112 5.87 -11.83 9.37
C GLY A 112 6.09 -12.29 10.80
N PHE A 113 5.00 -12.32 11.57
CA PHE A 113 4.99 -12.66 12.98
C PHE A 113 3.65 -13.30 13.32
N ILE A 114 3.66 -14.39 14.10
CA ILE A 114 2.46 -15.01 14.68
C ILE A 114 2.74 -15.23 16.16
N LEU A 115 1.96 -14.61 17.04
CA LEU A 115 1.89 -14.99 18.45
C LEU A 115 0.69 -15.91 18.64
N GLY A 116 0.95 -17.07 19.23
CA GLY A 116 -0.10 -17.98 19.65
C GLY A 116 0.04 -18.42 21.10
N SER A 117 -1.06 -18.95 21.62
CA SER A 117 -1.16 -19.62 22.91
C SER A 117 -2.00 -20.88 22.73
N VAL A 118 -1.38 -22.04 22.97
CA VAL A 118 -2.03 -23.34 22.89
C VAL A 118 -2.79 -23.57 24.21
N PRO A 119 -4.10 -23.87 24.18
CA PRO A 119 -4.85 -24.25 25.37
C PRO A 119 -4.21 -25.43 26.08
N LYS A 120 -4.25 -25.42 27.42
CA LYS A 120 -3.69 -26.47 28.27
C LYS A 120 -4.21 -27.86 27.87
N ASP A 121 -5.51 -27.98 27.66
CA ASP A 121 -6.18 -29.23 27.28
C ASP A 121 -5.70 -29.78 25.93
N ASP A 122 -5.22 -28.93 25.01
CA ASP A 122 -4.66 -29.36 23.73
C ASP A 122 -3.21 -29.83 23.86
N HIS A 123 -2.43 -29.15 24.70
CA HIS A 123 -1.03 -29.49 24.96
C HIS A 123 -0.88 -30.78 25.79
N GLU A 124 -1.69 -30.97 26.84
CA GLU A 124 -1.60 -32.11 27.76
C GLU A 124 -2.07 -33.45 27.14
N LYS A 125 -2.64 -33.43 25.94
CA LYS A 125 -2.91 -34.65 25.15
C LYS A 125 -1.63 -35.37 24.71
N TYR A 126 -0.49 -34.69 24.78
CA TYR A 126 0.79 -35.19 24.30
C TYR A 126 1.79 -35.35 25.46
N PRO A 127 2.62 -36.41 25.46
CA PRO A 127 3.59 -36.64 26.55
C PRO A 127 4.67 -35.57 26.66
N SER A 128 5.00 -34.89 25.56
CA SER A 128 6.02 -33.85 25.51
C SER A 128 5.69 -32.76 24.48
N VAL A 129 6.34 -31.59 24.60
CA VAL A 129 6.28 -30.51 23.61
C VAL A 129 6.74 -31.00 22.23
N GLY A 130 7.74 -31.89 22.18
CA GLY A 130 8.25 -32.47 20.94
C GLY A 130 7.20 -33.29 20.21
N ASP A 131 6.47 -34.14 20.94
CA ASP A 131 5.39 -34.96 20.38
C ASP A 131 4.22 -34.08 19.89
N PHE A 132 3.90 -33.02 20.65
CA PHE A 132 2.90 -32.04 20.24
C PHE A 132 3.28 -31.35 18.91
N LEU A 133 4.51 -30.85 18.77
CA LEU A 133 4.98 -30.18 17.56
C LEU A 133 5.11 -31.14 16.38
N ALA A 134 5.50 -32.39 16.61
CA ALA A 134 5.57 -33.42 15.58
C ALA A 134 4.18 -33.79 15.06
N ALA A 135 3.19 -33.89 15.94
CA ALA A 135 1.79 -34.16 15.59
C ALA A 135 1.08 -32.95 14.98
N ASN A 136 1.51 -31.72 15.31
CA ASN A 136 0.92 -30.47 14.87
C ASN A 136 2.01 -29.59 14.20
N PRO A 137 2.48 -29.96 13.00
CA PRO A 137 3.49 -29.18 12.31
C PRO A 137 2.96 -27.78 12.00
N MET A 138 3.46 -26.79 12.72
CA MET A 138 3.07 -25.39 12.60
C MET A 138 4.07 -24.68 11.68
N PRO A 139 3.63 -24.13 10.54
CA PRO A 139 4.50 -23.28 9.72
C PRO A 139 4.94 -22.08 10.57
N VAL A 140 6.24 -21.92 10.75
CA VAL A 140 6.85 -20.85 11.57
C VAL A 140 7.34 -19.67 10.73
N GLN A 141 7.27 -19.75 9.40
CA GLN A 141 7.74 -18.71 8.49
C GLN A 141 6.59 -18.24 7.59
N GLY A 142 6.49 -16.93 7.41
CA GLY A 142 5.69 -16.37 6.33
C GLY A 142 6.35 -16.69 4.99
N GLU A 143 5.58 -17.17 4.04
CA GLU A 143 6.10 -17.53 2.72
C GLU A 143 6.20 -16.27 1.85
N VAL A 144 7.38 -16.01 1.31
CA VAL A 144 7.53 -14.97 0.29
C VAL A 144 7.06 -15.54 -1.04
N MET A 145 5.93 -15.04 -1.53
CA MET A 145 5.33 -15.50 -2.79
C MET A 145 5.08 -14.34 -3.75
N ARG A 146 5.03 -14.67 -5.03
CA ARG A 146 4.59 -13.76 -6.09
C ARG A 146 3.07 -13.86 -6.19
N MET A 147 2.39 -12.74 -5.95
CA MET A 147 0.92 -12.66 -5.94
C MET A 147 0.47 -11.64 -6.99
N THR A 148 -0.71 -11.83 -7.58
CA THR A 148 -1.35 -10.76 -8.35
C THR A 148 -1.68 -9.59 -7.41
N LEU A 149 -1.76 -8.36 -7.93
CA LEU A 149 -2.16 -7.21 -7.09
C LEU A 149 -3.51 -7.42 -6.40
N ASP A 150 -4.50 -7.99 -7.10
CA ASP A 150 -5.83 -8.24 -6.54
C ASP A 150 -5.77 -9.25 -5.37
N ASP A 151 -5.00 -10.34 -5.50
CA ASP A 151 -4.83 -11.33 -4.43
C ASP A 151 -4.00 -10.77 -3.27
N TRP A 152 -2.95 -10.03 -3.59
CA TRP A 152 -2.10 -9.39 -2.60
C TRP A 152 -2.86 -8.37 -1.75
N LEU A 153 -3.73 -7.55 -2.36
CA LEU A 153 -4.56 -6.59 -1.61
C LEU A 153 -5.58 -7.26 -0.69
N LYS A 154 -6.08 -8.45 -1.08
CA LYS A 154 -7.03 -9.25 -0.29
C LYS A 154 -6.37 -10.08 0.80
N SER A 155 -5.09 -10.45 0.62
CA SER A 155 -4.34 -11.26 1.57
C SER A 155 -4.30 -10.65 2.97
N THR A 156 -4.21 -11.52 3.97
CA THR A 156 -4.21 -11.07 5.36
C THR A 156 -2.95 -10.28 5.68
N SER A 157 -3.17 -9.05 6.13
CA SER A 157 -2.15 -8.14 6.64
C SER A 157 -1.99 -8.33 8.15
N VAL A 158 -3.12 -8.49 8.85
CA VAL A 158 -3.19 -8.67 10.30
C VAL A 158 -4.27 -9.67 10.64
N ALA A 159 -4.02 -10.56 11.60
CA ALA A 159 -5.07 -11.36 12.20
C ALA A 159 -5.05 -11.19 13.72
N ILE A 160 -6.18 -10.91 14.35
CA ILE A 160 -6.27 -10.73 15.81
C ILE A 160 -7.45 -11.52 16.35
N ARG A 161 -7.22 -12.29 17.41
CA ARG A 161 -8.28 -13.02 18.09
C ARG A 161 -9.02 -12.08 19.04
N THR A 162 -10.34 -12.12 18.93
CA THR A 162 -11.28 -11.42 19.80
C THR A 162 -12.18 -12.45 20.49
N ASN A 163 -12.61 -12.15 21.70
CA ASN A 163 -13.53 -13.03 22.43
C ASN A 163 -14.91 -13.09 21.75
N GLU A 164 -15.33 -12.01 21.09
CA GLU A 164 -16.66 -11.90 20.48
C GLU A 164 -16.77 -12.53 19.10
N MET A 165 -15.72 -12.41 18.26
CA MET A 165 -15.78 -12.76 16.83
C MET A 165 -14.79 -13.85 16.42
N GLY A 166 -14.02 -14.38 17.37
CA GLY A 166 -12.90 -15.28 17.06
C GLY A 166 -11.78 -14.54 16.34
N LEU A 167 -11.13 -15.20 15.39
CA LEU A 167 -9.99 -14.64 14.64
C LEU A 167 -10.47 -13.68 13.54
N VAL A 168 -10.29 -12.39 13.75
CA VAL A 168 -10.58 -11.35 12.76
C VAL A 168 -9.37 -11.16 11.86
N ARG A 169 -9.54 -11.34 10.55
CA ARG A 169 -8.50 -11.12 9.52
C ARG A 169 -8.73 -9.78 8.82
N ILE A 170 -7.69 -8.95 8.80
CA ILE A 170 -7.68 -7.62 8.18
C ILE A 170 -6.80 -7.69 6.94
N SER A 171 -7.36 -7.32 5.79
CA SER A 171 -6.65 -7.32 4.51
C SER A 171 -5.69 -6.15 4.38
N ARG A 172 -4.76 -6.25 3.43
CA ARG A 172 -3.85 -5.15 3.08
C ARG A 172 -4.59 -3.92 2.57
N ALA A 173 -5.66 -4.10 1.80
CA ALA A 173 -6.53 -3.01 1.38
C ALA A 173 -7.17 -2.27 2.58
N SER A 174 -7.67 -3.03 3.57
CA SER A 174 -8.21 -2.43 4.81
C SER A 174 -7.12 -1.69 5.60
N MET A 175 -5.92 -2.25 5.68
CA MET A 175 -4.76 -1.61 6.35
C MET A 175 -4.37 -0.28 5.69
N ILE A 176 -4.20 -0.26 4.36
CA ILE A 176 -3.87 0.95 3.59
C ILE A 176 -4.95 2.02 3.84
N LYS A 177 -6.23 1.63 3.70
CA LYS A 177 -7.37 2.52 3.92
C LYS A 177 -7.39 3.06 5.34
N TYR A 178 -7.06 2.25 6.34
CA TYR A 178 -7.01 2.65 7.74
C TYR A 178 -5.96 3.73 7.98
N ILE A 179 -4.70 3.52 7.58
CA ILE A 179 -3.61 4.48 7.80
C ILE A 179 -3.86 5.77 7.01
N ALA A 180 -4.25 5.67 5.75
CA ALA A 180 -4.54 6.84 4.91
C ALA A 180 -5.64 7.72 5.51
N ASN A 181 -6.74 7.13 6.01
CA ASN A 181 -7.84 7.91 6.59
C ASN A 181 -7.51 8.46 7.98
N ARG A 182 -6.98 7.60 8.86
CA ARG A 182 -6.90 7.91 10.29
C ARG A 182 -5.64 8.68 10.67
N LYS A 183 -4.50 8.32 10.08
CA LYS A 183 -3.20 8.93 10.41
C LYS A 183 -2.77 9.97 9.39
N GLY A 184 -3.30 9.91 8.17
CA GLY A 184 -3.08 10.92 7.11
C GLY A 184 -3.85 12.23 7.30
N GLY A 185 -4.66 12.37 8.36
CA GLY A 185 -5.36 13.63 8.68
C GLY A 185 -6.56 13.96 7.78
N VAL A 186 -6.91 13.09 6.83
CA VAL A 186 -7.98 13.37 5.85
C VAL A 186 -9.37 13.30 6.49
N HIS A 187 -9.57 12.48 7.52
CA HIS A 187 -10.84 12.47 8.28
C HIS A 187 -10.62 12.11 9.76
N PHE A 188 -10.49 13.13 10.62
CA PHE A 188 -10.94 12.98 12.00
C PHE A 188 -12.47 12.99 11.94
N ASP A 189 -13.11 11.84 12.16
CA ASP A 189 -14.56 11.77 12.28
C ASP A 189 -14.95 11.73 13.77
N PRO A 190 -15.26 12.89 14.39
CA PRO A 190 -15.70 12.96 15.77
C PRO A 190 -17.05 12.25 16.03
N ARG A 191 -17.76 11.78 14.99
CA ARG A 191 -19.03 11.04 15.13
C ARG A 191 -18.85 9.53 15.30
N ARG A 192 -17.66 9.07 15.67
CA ARG A 192 -17.41 7.64 15.98
C ARG A 192 -18.04 7.15 17.27
N ASP A 193 -18.51 8.04 18.14
CA ASP A 193 -19.38 7.68 19.27
C ASP A 193 -20.83 7.61 18.82
N LEU A 194 -21.33 6.48 18.30
CA LEU A 194 -22.78 6.22 18.31
C LEU A 194 -23.13 4.71 18.36
N PRO A 195 -23.98 4.26 19.31
CA PRO A 195 -24.32 2.86 19.59
C PRO A 195 -25.30 2.19 18.60
N ASN A 196 -25.62 2.81 17.45
CA ASN A 196 -26.64 2.34 16.51
C ASN A 196 -26.12 2.26 15.05
N ARG A 197 -25.00 1.58 14.85
CA ARG A 197 -24.42 1.38 13.50
C ARG A 197 -24.77 0.00 12.95
N SER A 198 -25.06 -0.06 11.64
CA SER A 198 -25.30 -1.30 10.90
C SER A 198 -24.15 -2.30 11.05
N SER A 199 -24.42 -3.59 10.88
CA SER A 199 -23.43 -4.68 11.09
C SER A 199 -22.12 -4.49 10.30
N LYS A 200 -22.19 -3.95 9.07
CA LYS A 200 -21.00 -3.65 8.25
C LYS A 200 -20.13 -2.55 8.85
N ASN A 201 -20.75 -1.53 9.46
CA ASN A 201 -20.01 -0.47 10.14
C ASN A 201 -19.39 -1.00 11.44
N LYS A 202 -20.07 -1.93 12.14
CA LYS A 202 -19.54 -2.59 13.34
C LYS A 202 -18.22 -3.32 13.05
N LEU A 203 -18.14 -4.13 11.98
CA LEU A 203 -16.90 -4.81 11.62
C LEU A 203 -15.76 -3.82 11.35
N ARG A 204 -16.01 -2.77 10.57
CA ARG A 204 -14.99 -1.75 10.26
C ARG A 204 -14.52 -0.99 11.49
N ASP A 205 -15.42 -0.71 12.43
CA ASP A 205 -15.09 -0.03 13.69
C ASP A 205 -14.27 -0.97 14.59
N ILE A 206 -14.59 -2.27 14.61
CA ILE A 206 -13.78 -3.30 15.29
C ILE A 206 -12.40 -3.40 14.65
N GLU A 207 -12.29 -3.55 13.32
CA GLU A 207 -10.99 -3.56 12.63
C GLU A 207 -10.18 -2.31 12.98
N SER A 208 -10.81 -1.13 12.97
CA SER A 208 -10.13 0.12 13.31
C SER A 208 -9.63 0.15 14.76
N SER A 209 -10.43 -0.35 15.70
CA SER A 209 -10.05 -0.45 17.12
C SER A 209 -8.92 -1.47 17.31
N LEU A 210 -9.01 -2.60 16.62
CA LEU A 210 -7.97 -3.61 16.54
C LEU A 210 -6.71 -3.13 15.82
N LEU A 211 -6.72 -2.00 15.13
CA LEU A 211 -5.49 -1.40 14.58
C LEU A 211 -4.96 -0.25 15.45
N ASP A 212 -5.70 0.20 16.47
CA ASP A 212 -5.24 1.22 17.42
C ASP A 212 -4.41 0.67 18.57
N HIS A 213 -4.66 -0.59 18.94
CA HIS A 213 -4.24 -1.13 20.23
C HIS A 213 -2.70 -1.14 20.43
N GLY A 214 -1.91 -1.10 19.35
CA GLY A 214 -0.45 -1.00 19.40
C GLY A 214 0.31 -2.22 19.96
N LEU A 215 -0.16 -3.46 19.77
CA LEU A 215 0.43 -4.71 20.33
C LEU A 215 1.80 -4.98 19.73
N LEU A 216 2.06 -4.45 18.54
CA LEU A 216 3.34 -4.58 17.86
C LEU A 216 3.92 -3.19 17.57
N ARG A 217 5.21 -3.02 17.85
CA ARG A 217 6.02 -1.88 17.39
C ARG A 217 7.30 -2.42 16.79
N VAL A 218 7.73 -1.82 15.69
CA VAL A 218 9.00 -2.16 15.01
C VAL A 218 9.81 -0.87 14.90
N GLY A 219 10.82 -0.76 15.76
CA GLY A 219 11.52 0.50 15.97
C GLY A 219 10.54 1.57 16.48
N HIS A 220 10.45 2.69 15.76
CA HIS A 220 9.54 3.78 16.11
C HIS A 220 8.13 3.60 15.53
N LEU A 221 7.95 2.73 14.53
CA LEU A 221 6.66 2.53 13.87
C LEU A 221 5.74 1.61 14.67
N SER A 222 4.45 1.90 14.66
CA SER A 222 3.42 0.93 15.08
C SER A 222 3.32 -0.23 14.08
N GLY A 223 2.78 -1.37 14.50
CA GLY A 223 2.53 -2.53 13.62
C GLY A 223 1.83 -2.16 12.30
N PRO A 224 0.70 -1.43 12.34
CA PRO A 224 0.04 -0.92 11.13
C PRO A 224 0.95 -0.08 10.22
N GLU A 225 1.75 0.81 10.80
CA GLU A 225 2.66 1.67 10.02
C GLU A 225 3.82 0.87 9.42
N TYR A 226 4.37 -0.10 10.16
CA TYR A 226 5.41 -1.00 9.66
C TYR A 226 4.91 -1.88 8.52
N GLU A 227 3.66 -2.35 8.61
CA GLU A 227 3.01 -3.10 7.55
C GLU A 227 2.79 -2.24 6.30
N VAL A 228 2.34 -0.99 6.43
CA VAL A 228 2.26 -0.07 5.28
C VAL A 228 3.64 0.23 4.71
N ALA A 229 4.66 0.43 5.54
CA ALA A 229 6.04 0.56 5.06
C ALA A 229 6.47 -0.69 4.26
N SER A 230 6.01 -1.87 4.67
CA SER A 230 6.27 -3.11 3.95
C SER A 230 5.56 -3.19 2.61
N ILE A 231 4.32 -2.73 2.54
CA ILE A 231 3.52 -2.61 1.32
C ILE A 231 4.18 -1.63 0.33
N ILE A 232 4.64 -0.47 0.81
CA ILE A 232 5.38 0.52 0.02
C ILE A 232 6.59 -0.14 -0.64
N ARG A 233 7.38 -0.90 0.13
CA ARG A 233 8.57 -1.58 -0.38
C ARG A 233 8.24 -2.62 -1.42
N ALA A 234 7.25 -3.46 -1.17
CA ALA A 234 6.87 -4.51 -2.10
C ALA A 234 6.47 -3.93 -3.48
N VAL A 235 5.75 -2.79 -3.49
CA VAL A 235 5.40 -2.06 -4.71
C VAL A 235 6.62 -1.42 -5.35
N ALA A 236 7.43 -0.70 -4.58
CA ALA A 236 8.62 -0.01 -5.06
C ALA A 236 9.68 -0.96 -5.67
N THR A 237 9.70 -2.22 -5.25
CA THR A 237 10.61 -3.25 -5.78
C THR A 237 9.99 -4.13 -6.85
N SER A 238 8.75 -3.88 -7.26
CA SER A 238 8.09 -4.67 -8.30
C SER A 238 8.62 -4.29 -9.68
N ASP A 239 8.84 -5.28 -10.54
CA ASP A 239 9.46 -5.12 -11.86
C ASP A 239 8.68 -4.12 -12.76
N TRP A 240 7.36 -4.03 -12.59
CA TRP A 240 6.51 -3.15 -13.38
C TRP A 240 6.53 -1.68 -12.92
N ALA A 241 6.88 -1.39 -11.66
CA ALA A 241 6.76 -0.03 -11.13
C ALA A 241 7.72 0.96 -11.84
N PRO A 242 9.03 0.66 -12.00
CA PRO A 242 9.94 1.52 -12.75
C PRO A 242 9.54 1.69 -14.23
N GLU A 243 8.98 0.65 -14.86
CA GLU A 243 8.55 0.74 -16.25
C GLU A 243 7.35 1.68 -16.44
N ILE A 244 6.41 1.70 -15.48
CA ILE A 244 5.31 2.67 -15.50
C ILE A 244 5.83 4.09 -15.29
N VAL A 245 6.79 4.30 -14.38
CA VAL A 245 7.44 5.62 -14.19
C VAL A 245 8.10 6.08 -15.50
N ARG A 246 8.91 5.22 -16.13
CA ARG A 246 9.59 5.52 -17.40
C ARG A 246 8.58 5.85 -18.51
N THR A 247 7.51 5.07 -18.60
CA THR A 247 6.46 5.27 -19.61
C THR A 247 5.74 6.60 -19.37
N ALA A 248 5.37 6.90 -18.13
CA ALA A 248 4.73 8.15 -17.76
C ALA A 248 5.60 9.37 -18.06
N GLN A 249 6.90 9.32 -17.74
CA GLN A 249 7.86 10.39 -18.06
C GLN A 249 8.05 10.58 -19.56
N SER A 250 8.08 9.49 -20.34
CA SER A 250 8.21 9.56 -21.80
C SER A 250 6.94 10.07 -22.49
N ALA A 251 5.79 9.82 -21.89
CA ALA A 251 4.49 10.21 -22.41
C ALA A 251 4.04 11.58 -21.91
N ALA A 252 4.68 12.12 -20.87
CA ALA A 252 4.37 13.43 -20.32
C ALA A 252 4.49 14.51 -21.42
N PRO A 253 3.42 15.25 -21.73
CA PRO A 253 3.51 16.43 -22.57
C PRO A 253 4.61 17.37 -22.09
N ALA A 254 5.27 18.11 -22.99
CA ALA A 254 6.22 19.15 -22.61
C ALA A 254 5.62 20.15 -21.59
N ASP A 255 4.30 20.33 -21.64
CA ASP A 255 3.50 21.16 -20.72
C ASP A 255 3.42 20.65 -19.27
N PHE A 256 3.75 19.39 -18.98
CA PHE A 256 3.88 18.89 -17.60
C PHE A 256 5.19 19.32 -16.94
N HIS A 257 6.15 19.78 -17.73
CA HIS A 257 7.27 20.60 -17.27
C HIS A 257 6.91 22.08 -17.29
N GLY A 258 5.62 22.40 -17.17
CA GLY A 258 5.09 23.75 -17.14
C GLY A 258 5.95 24.64 -16.25
N ASP A 259 6.19 25.84 -16.75
CA ASP A 259 6.92 26.87 -16.02
C ASP A 259 6.37 26.91 -14.58
N PRO A 260 7.21 26.76 -13.54
CA PRO A 260 6.74 26.81 -12.16
C PRO A 260 6.04 28.13 -11.81
N ASP A 261 6.27 29.17 -12.62
CA ASP A 261 5.59 30.45 -12.55
C ASP A 261 4.26 30.46 -13.36
N GLU A 262 3.82 29.36 -13.96
CA GLU A 262 2.55 29.23 -14.68
C GLU A 262 1.48 28.48 -13.88
N LEU A 263 0.33 29.12 -13.69
CA LEU A 263 -0.90 28.50 -13.23
C LEU A 263 -1.82 28.23 -14.41
N LYS A 264 -2.06 26.96 -14.73
CA LYS A 264 -3.01 26.55 -15.76
C LYS A 264 -4.37 26.26 -15.14
N PHE A 265 -5.44 26.88 -15.66
CA PHE A 265 -6.82 26.69 -15.24
C PHE A 265 -7.62 26.09 -16.39
N TRP A 266 -8.38 25.04 -16.13
CA TRP A 266 -9.32 24.53 -17.12
C TRP A 266 -10.51 25.48 -17.26
N THR A 267 -10.67 26.11 -18.42
CA THR A 267 -11.77 27.06 -18.66
C THR A 267 -12.95 26.41 -19.35
N GLY A 268 -12.78 25.21 -19.92
CA GLY A 268 -13.82 24.51 -20.68
C GLY A 268 -14.20 25.17 -22.00
N GLN A 269 -13.55 26.29 -22.35
CA GLN A 269 -13.66 26.96 -23.64
C GLN A 269 -12.34 26.71 -24.38
N ARG A 270 -12.39 26.28 -25.65
CA ARG A 270 -11.18 26.18 -26.48
C ARG A 270 -10.56 27.58 -26.60
N GLU A 271 -9.49 27.82 -25.86
CA GLU A 271 -8.67 29.01 -26.03
C GLU A 271 -7.92 28.97 -27.37
N ALA A 272 -7.19 30.04 -27.68
CA ALA A 272 -6.49 30.20 -28.96
C ALA A 272 -5.43 29.13 -29.23
N ASP A 273 -4.91 28.46 -28.19
CA ASP A 273 -3.98 27.35 -28.27
C ASP A 273 -4.66 25.98 -28.54
N GLY A 274 -5.99 25.94 -28.52
CA GLY A 274 -6.81 24.75 -28.75
C GLY A 274 -6.87 23.76 -27.59
N THR A 275 -6.22 24.05 -26.45
CA THR A 275 -6.09 23.09 -25.33
C THR A 275 -7.28 23.11 -24.38
N GLY A 276 -7.95 24.27 -24.24
CA GLY A 276 -9.02 24.46 -23.24
C GLY A 276 -8.53 24.93 -21.86
N TRP A 277 -7.25 25.27 -21.76
CA TRP A 277 -6.58 25.73 -20.54
C TRP A 277 -6.20 27.21 -20.65
N ALA A 278 -6.64 28.05 -19.69
CA ALA A 278 -6.07 29.38 -19.49
C ALA A 278 -4.75 29.26 -18.74
N THR A 279 -3.71 29.96 -19.18
CA THR A 279 -2.43 30.02 -18.47
C THR A 279 -2.23 31.42 -17.88
N SER A 280 -2.09 31.51 -16.57
CA SER A 280 -1.72 32.73 -15.86
C SER A 280 -0.26 32.62 -15.43
N ARG A 281 0.58 33.58 -15.83
CA ARG A 281 1.98 33.65 -15.36
C ARG A 281 2.09 34.55 -14.14
N PHE A 282 2.73 34.06 -13.10
CA PHE A 282 3.18 34.83 -11.96
C PHE A 282 4.53 35.48 -12.32
N ASN A 283 4.60 36.82 -12.30
CA ASN A 283 5.91 37.48 -12.36
C ASN A 283 6.59 37.31 -11.00
N SER A 284 7.45 36.30 -10.86
CA SER A 284 8.28 36.06 -9.67
C SER A 284 9.19 37.25 -9.32
N THR A 285 9.45 38.14 -10.28
CA THR A 285 10.24 39.38 -10.10
C THR A 285 9.60 40.42 -9.17
N VAL A 286 8.28 40.36 -8.92
CA VAL A 286 7.57 41.43 -8.17
C VAL A 286 7.61 41.23 -6.65
N LEU A 287 8.08 40.08 -6.15
CA LEU A 287 8.08 39.79 -4.71
C LEU A 287 9.37 40.21 -3.96
N GLY A 288 10.36 40.82 -4.61
CA GLY A 288 11.51 41.41 -3.92
C GLY A 288 12.30 40.43 -3.04
N VAL A 289 12.18 39.13 -3.30
CA VAL A 289 13.06 38.13 -2.72
C VAL A 289 14.29 38.12 -3.61
N ASP A 290 15.22 39.03 -3.33
CA ASP A 290 16.58 38.93 -3.84
C ASP A 290 17.05 37.50 -3.60
N GLN A 291 17.25 36.74 -4.68
CA GLN A 291 17.99 35.50 -4.60
C GLN A 291 19.39 35.85 -4.10
N ALA A 292 19.59 35.71 -2.80
CA ALA A 292 20.89 35.74 -2.18
C ALA A 292 21.72 34.66 -2.88
N THR A 293 22.63 35.12 -3.74
CA THR A 293 23.67 34.30 -4.34
C THR A 293 24.45 33.59 -3.24
N ALA A 294 24.37 32.27 -3.22
CA ALA A 294 25.28 31.36 -2.53
C ALA A 294 25.52 30.14 -3.42
#